data_AF-A0A6C0FRU2-F1
#
_entry.id   AF-A0A6C0FRU2-F1
#
_cell.length_a   1.000
_cell.length_b   1.000
_cell.length_c   1.000
_cell.angle_alpha   90.00
_cell.angle_beta   90.00
_cell.angle_gamma   90.00
#
_symmetry.space_group_name_H-M   'P 1'
#
loop_
_entity.id
_entity.type
_entity.pdbx_description
1 polymer ?
#
loop_
_entity_poly.entity_id
_entity_poly.type
_entity_poly.pdbx_seq_one_letter_code
_entity_poly.pdbx_strand_id
1 'polypeptide(L)'
;MGYRVMEAIRNYVQHRGLPIHAISHKTSKTVDDRIKHLIVPTLRLKDIENDSKFKKKVLEELKLAGDTVDIRLYIRQYIQSFYKFQKFIRDILIEDVVTADEVFNKYYTLYEQSYGKTTSLAVSRLHLDKFHIEPVQFLSDVIKRRRGISWKPIQQTTLRG
;
A
#
# COMPACT_ATOMS: atom_id res chain seq x y z
N MET A 1 13.34 -0.08 -11.55
CA MET A 1 13.17 -1.13 -12.57
C MET A 1 11.84 -1.88 -12.40
N GLY A 2 11.60 -2.50 -11.24
CA GLY A 2 10.45 -3.38 -11.02
C GLY A 2 9.08 -2.77 -11.32
N TYR A 3 8.89 -1.47 -11.08
CA TYR A 3 7.64 -0.82 -11.49
C TYR A 3 7.37 -0.91 -13.00
N ARG A 4 8.34 -0.58 -13.85
CA ARG A 4 8.17 -0.63 -15.32
C ARG A 4 7.97 -2.05 -15.83
N VAL A 5 8.72 -3.00 -15.26
CA VAL A 5 8.61 -4.43 -15.59
C VAL A 5 7.22 -4.95 -15.22
N MET A 6 6.75 -4.70 -14.00
CA MET A 6 5.44 -5.17 -13.55
C MET A 6 4.28 -4.44 -14.24
N GLU A 7 4.44 -3.17 -14.60
CA GLU A 7 3.49 -2.44 -15.43
C GLU A 7 3.38 -3.05 -16.84
N ALA A 8 4.51 -3.35 -17.48
CA ALA A 8 4.52 -4.01 -18.79
C ALA A 8 3.90 -5.41 -18.73
N ILE A 9 4.21 -6.19 -17.69
CA ILE A 9 3.60 -7.50 -17.42
C ILE A 9 2.09 -7.37 -17.21
N ARG A 10 1.63 -6.41 -16.40
CA ARG A 10 0.20 -6.16 -16.17
C ARG A 10 -0.52 -5.86 -17.49
N ASN A 11 0.03 -4.97 -18.30
CA ASN A 11 -0.55 -4.60 -19.59
C ASN A 11 -0.59 -5.82 -20.54
N TYR A 12 0.44 -6.66 -20.53
CA TYR A 12 0.45 -7.91 -21.29
C TYR A 12 -0.66 -8.86 -20.83
N VAL A 13 -0.81 -9.09 -19.51
CA VAL A 13 -1.83 -10.00 -18.93
C VAL A 13 -3.24 -9.60 -19.36
N GLN A 14 -3.52 -8.30 -19.35
CA GLN A 14 -4.85 -7.76 -19.68
C GLN A 14 -5.30 -8.07 -21.11
N HIS A 15 -4.36 -8.35 -22.02
CA HIS A 15 -4.68 -8.59 -23.43
C HIS A 15 -4.36 -10.00 -23.91
N ARG A 16 -3.53 -10.77 -23.18
CA ARG A 16 -2.94 -12.03 -23.67
C ARG A 16 -2.88 -13.17 -22.66
N GLY A 17 -3.46 -13.01 -21.48
CA GLY A 17 -3.43 -14.03 -20.43
C GLY A 17 -2.12 -14.04 -19.63
N LEU A 18 -1.98 -14.99 -18.69
CA LEU A 18 -0.89 -15.01 -17.72
C LEU A 18 0.49 -15.28 -18.38
N PRO A 19 1.46 -14.35 -18.28
CA PRO A 19 2.82 -14.53 -18.80
C PRO A 19 3.71 -15.29 -17.82
N ILE A 20 3.17 -15.88 -16.75
CA ILE A 20 3.96 -16.73 -15.86
C ILE A 20 4.03 -18.09 -16.53
N HIS A 21 5.12 -18.31 -17.27
CA HIS A 21 5.28 -19.47 -18.14
C HIS A 21 5.80 -20.69 -17.39
N ALA A 22 6.44 -20.49 -16.23
CA ALA A 22 6.82 -21.57 -15.35
C ALA A 22 6.73 -21.14 -13.88
N ILE A 23 6.33 -22.10 -13.04
CA ILE A 23 6.28 -21.97 -11.60
C ILE A 23 7.13 -23.11 -11.05
N SER A 24 8.28 -22.77 -10.46
CA SER A 24 9.12 -23.76 -9.79
C SER A 24 8.73 -23.85 -8.32
N HIS A 25 8.42 -25.06 -7.86
CA HIS A 25 8.19 -25.36 -6.46
C HIS A 25 9.48 -25.95 -5.87
N LYS A 26 10.03 -25.30 -4.84
CA LYS A 26 11.16 -25.82 -4.07
C LYS A 26 10.72 -26.05 -2.62
N THR A 27 11.00 -27.24 -2.13
CA THR A 27 10.76 -27.61 -0.73
C THR A 27 12.11 -27.85 -0.05
N SER A 28 12.34 -27.22 1.09
CA SER A 28 13.58 -27.42 1.88
C SER A 28 13.27 -27.45 3.36
N LYS A 29 13.97 -28.28 4.14
CA LYS A 29 13.91 -28.21 5.60
C LYS A 29 14.64 -26.95 6.10
N THR A 30 14.06 -26.26 7.09
CA THR A 30 14.73 -25.18 7.82
C THR A 30 15.58 -25.74 8.95
N VAL A 31 16.41 -24.88 9.56
CA VAL A 31 17.22 -25.23 10.73
C VAL A 31 16.35 -25.74 11.89
N ASP A 32 15.14 -25.19 12.06
CA ASP A 32 14.19 -25.58 13.12
C ASP A 32 13.27 -26.77 12.74
N ASP A 33 13.70 -27.63 11.79
CA ASP A 33 12.94 -28.79 11.26
C ASP A 33 11.54 -28.47 10.68
N ARG A 34 11.30 -27.22 10.29
CA ARG A 34 10.09 -26.82 9.55
C ARG A 34 10.29 -27.02 8.05
N ILE A 35 9.18 -27.21 7.34
CA ILE A 35 9.20 -27.32 5.87
C ILE A 35 9.00 -25.93 5.27
N LYS A 36 9.96 -25.48 4.46
CA LYS A 36 9.88 -24.25 3.68
C LYS A 36 9.42 -24.58 2.26
N HIS A 37 8.29 -24.01 1.87
CA HIS A 37 7.82 -24.03 0.49
C HIS A 37 8.18 -22.72 -0.19
N LEU A 38 8.81 -22.80 -1.36
CA LEU A 38 9.20 -21.67 -2.17
C LEU A 38 8.61 -21.82 -3.57
N ILE A 39 7.84 -20.82 -3.97
CA ILE A 39 7.31 -20.69 -5.32
C ILE A 39 8.16 -19.65 -6.06
N VAL A 40 8.68 -20.02 -7.23
CA VAL A 40 9.48 -19.15 -8.10
C VAL A 40 8.76 -18.99 -9.44
N PRO A 41 7.96 -17.93 -9.62
CA PRO A 41 7.42 -17.60 -10.93
C PRO A 41 8.54 -17.10 -11.84
N THR A 42 8.58 -17.60 -13.07
CA THR A 42 9.56 -17.20 -14.08
C THR A 42 8.89 -16.79 -15.39
N LEU A 43 9.54 -15.83 -16.05
CA LEU A 43 9.19 -15.30 -17.35
C LEU A 43 10.11 -15.93 -18.39
N ARG A 44 9.57 -16.55 -19.45
CA ARG A 44 10.35 -16.96 -20.62
C ARG A 44 10.29 -15.84 -21.65
N LEU A 45 11.42 -15.23 -21.97
CA LEU A 45 11.42 -14.04 -22.86
C LEU A 45 11.05 -14.38 -24.29
N LYS A 46 11.38 -15.59 -24.77
CA LYS A 46 11.01 -16.06 -26.12
C LYS A 46 9.49 -16.06 -26.37
N ASP A 47 8.71 -16.32 -25.32
CA ASP A 47 7.25 -16.35 -25.38
C ASP A 47 6.64 -14.94 -25.48
N ILE A 48 7.40 -13.90 -25.13
CA ILE A 48 6.98 -12.49 -25.08
C ILE A 48 7.62 -11.67 -26.21
N GLU A 49 8.79 -12.07 -26.67
CA GLU A 49 9.57 -11.37 -27.70
C GLU A 49 8.84 -11.29 -29.04
N ASN A 50 8.03 -12.29 -29.36
CA ASN A 50 7.22 -12.32 -30.58
C ASN A 50 6.00 -11.38 -30.52
N ASP A 51 5.75 -10.73 -29.38
CA ASP A 51 4.65 -9.81 -29.22
C ASP A 51 5.08 -8.35 -29.48
N SER A 52 4.62 -7.81 -30.61
CA SER A 52 4.88 -6.42 -31.02
C SER A 52 4.31 -5.35 -30.08
N LYS A 53 3.38 -5.68 -29.18
CA LYS A 53 2.79 -4.74 -28.20
C LYS A 53 3.51 -4.74 -26.86
N PHE A 54 4.42 -5.67 -26.59
CA PHE A 54 5.22 -5.61 -25.37
C PHE A 54 6.23 -4.46 -25.45
N LYS A 55 6.44 -3.73 -24.33
CA LYS A 55 7.30 -2.54 -24.33
C LYS A 55 8.75 -2.95 -24.66
N LYS A 56 9.24 -2.60 -25.86
CA LYS A 56 10.60 -2.94 -26.36
C LYS A 56 11.72 -2.63 -25.37
N LYS A 57 11.70 -1.43 -24.79
CA LYS A 57 12.70 -1.01 -23.80
C LYS A 57 12.73 -1.92 -22.56
N VAL A 58 11.58 -2.40 -22.11
CA VAL A 58 11.49 -3.34 -20.98
C VAL A 58 11.97 -4.73 -21.40
N LEU A 59 11.69 -5.15 -22.64
CA LEU A 59 12.19 -6.43 -23.17
C LEU A 59 13.71 -6.44 -23.26
N GLU A 60 14.33 -5.38 -23.79
CA GLU A 60 15.79 -5.23 -23.86
C GLU A 60 16.42 -5.28 -22.47
N GLU A 61 15.84 -4.55 -21.53
CA GLU A 61 16.24 -4.55 -20.13
C GLU A 61 16.15 -5.95 -19.48
N LEU A 62 15.12 -6.74 -19.83
CA LEU A 62 14.95 -8.11 -19.33
C LEU A 62 15.92 -9.09 -20.00
N LYS A 63 16.22 -8.91 -21.30
CA LYS A 63 17.19 -9.75 -22.03
C LYS A 63 18.59 -9.70 -21.41
N LEU A 64 18.98 -8.56 -20.83
CA LEU A 64 20.24 -8.44 -20.07
C LEU A 64 20.28 -9.36 -18.84
N ALA A 65 19.13 -9.77 -18.30
CA ALA A 65 19.04 -10.70 -17.17
C ALA A 65 18.99 -12.18 -17.59
N GLY A 66 18.97 -12.48 -18.89
CA GLY A 66 18.92 -13.83 -19.46
C GLY A 66 17.55 -14.26 -19.98
N ASP A 67 17.49 -15.42 -20.63
CA ASP A 67 16.30 -15.95 -21.33
C ASP A 67 15.13 -16.27 -20.39
N THR A 68 15.43 -16.63 -19.14
CA THR A 68 14.46 -16.95 -18.10
C THR A 68 14.65 -16.02 -16.90
N VAL A 69 13.64 -15.22 -16.60
CA VAL A 69 13.74 -14.16 -15.59
C VAL A 69 12.89 -14.50 -14.36
N ASP A 70 13.51 -14.54 -13.17
CA ASP A 70 12.78 -14.63 -11.90
C ASP A 70 12.08 -13.30 -11.60
N ILE A 71 10.75 -13.32 -11.56
CA ILE A 71 9.97 -12.08 -11.42
C ILE A 71 9.79 -11.61 -9.97
N ARG A 72 10.17 -12.41 -8.97
CA ARG A 72 9.94 -12.07 -7.55
C ARG A 72 10.65 -10.80 -7.12
N LEU A 73 11.83 -10.54 -7.66
CA LEU A 73 12.56 -9.31 -7.38
C LEU A 73 11.79 -8.08 -7.89
N TYR A 74 11.25 -8.16 -9.11
CA TYR A 74 10.47 -7.06 -9.69
C TYR A 74 9.13 -6.87 -8.99
N ILE A 75 8.46 -7.95 -8.57
CA ILE A 75 7.26 -7.90 -7.73
C ILE A 75 7.58 -7.17 -6.42
N ARG A 76 8.66 -7.53 -5.73
CA ARG A 76 9.07 -6.87 -4.48
C ARG A 76 9.33 -5.38 -4.69
N GLN A 77 10.07 -5.03 -5.74
CA GLN A 77 10.35 -3.63 -6.08
C GLN A 77 9.06 -2.86 -6.42
N TYR A 78 8.11 -3.50 -7.10
CA TYR A 78 6.83 -2.90 -7.46
C TYR A 78 5.97 -2.59 -6.23
N ILE A 79 5.84 -3.55 -5.31
CA ILE A 79 5.13 -3.35 -4.03
C ILE A 79 5.83 -2.26 -3.21
N GLN A 80 7.17 -2.25 -3.19
CA GLN A 80 7.94 -1.23 -2.50
C GLN A 80 7.69 0.18 -3.08
N SER A 81 7.52 0.32 -4.40
CA SER A 81 7.16 1.59 -5.03
C SER A 81 5.82 2.12 -4.53
N PHE A 82 4.79 1.26 -4.41
CA PHE A 82 3.51 1.67 -3.82
C PHE A 82 3.64 2.09 -2.36
N TYR A 83 4.40 1.33 -1.58
CA TYR A 83 4.65 1.68 -0.19
C TYR A 83 5.32 3.06 -0.07
N LYS A 84 6.34 3.33 -0.88
CA LYS A 84 7.03 4.64 -0.89
C LYS A 84 6.07 5.77 -1.22
N PHE A 85 5.20 5.59 -2.21
CA PHE A 85 4.21 6.58 -2.60
C PHE A 85 3.19 6.85 -1.48
N GLN A 86 2.63 5.79 -0.89
CA GLN A 86 1.69 5.93 0.23
C GLN A 86 2.34 6.56 1.45
N LYS A 87 3.59 6.19 1.75
CA LYS A 87 4.37 6.81 2.83
C LYS A 87 4.57 8.29 2.56
N PHE A 88 5.00 8.67 1.36
CA PHE A 88 5.18 10.07 0.98
C PHE A 88 3.92 10.92 1.20
N ILE A 89 2.75 10.43 0.75
CA ILE A 89 1.48 11.13 0.99
C ILE A 89 1.20 11.28 2.49
N ARG A 90 1.42 10.21 3.27
CA ARG A 90 1.21 10.25 4.72
C ARG A 90 2.15 11.22 5.41
N ASP A 91 3.41 11.27 4.99
CA ASP A 91 4.43 12.15 5.55
C ASP A 91 4.08 13.63 5.29
N ILE A 92 3.47 13.95 4.14
CA ILE A 92 2.96 15.31 3.85
C ILE A 92 1.74 15.65 4.71
N LEU A 93 0.81 14.72 4.88
CA LEU A 93 -0.47 14.98 5.54
C LEU A 93 -0.41 14.84 7.06
N ILE A 94 0.71 14.40 7.64
CA ILE A 94 0.74 14.03 9.06
C ILE A 94 0.46 15.21 9.97
N GLU A 95 0.99 16.39 9.65
CA GLU A 95 0.79 17.61 10.45
C GLU A 95 -0.67 18.04 10.43
N ASP A 96 -1.28 18.14 9.24
CA ASP A 96 -2.71 18.47 9.08
C ASP A 96 -3.60 17.48 9.84
N VAL A 97 -3.26 16.19 9.78
CA VAL A 97 -3.99 15.13 10.47
C VAL A 97 -3.84 15.23 11.99
N VAL A 98 -2.67 15.60 12.50
CA VAL A 98 -2.44 15.84 13.93
C VAL A 98 -3.22 17.06 14.41
N THR A 99 -3.16 18.17 13.67
CA THR A 99 -3.94 19.37 14.00
C THR A 99 -5.45 19.10 13.97
N ALA A 100 -5.95 18.39 12.96
CA ALA A 100 -7.36 18.00 12.89
C ALA A 100 -7.78 17.12 14.08
N ASP A 101 -6.92 16.18 14.47
CA ASP A 101 -7.11 15.31 15.64
C ASP A 101 -7.19 16.10 16.95
N GLU A 102 -6.33 17.10 17.13
CA GLU A 102 -6.30 17.97 18.32
C GLU A 102 -7.57 18.80 18.43
N VAL A 103 -7.96 19.45 17.33
CA VAL A 103 -9.21 20.22 17.23
C VAL A 103 -10.40 19.33 17.55
N PHE A 104 -10.44 18.13 16.96
CA PHE A 104 -11.51 17.16 17.22
C PHE A 104 -11.56 16.77 18.70
N ASN A 105 -10.44 16.31 19.27
CA ASN A 105 -10.36 15.84 20.65
C ASN A 105 -10.77 16.96 21.63
N LYS A 106 -10.37 18.21 21.38
CA LYS A 106 -10.75 19.37 22.19
C LYS A 106 -12.27 19.51 22.27
N TYR A 107 -12.95 19.60 21.13
CA TYR A 107 -14.40 19.79 21.12
C TYR A 107 -15.17 18.56 21.60
N TYR A 108 -14.66 17.37 21.30
CA TYR A 108 -15.24 16.13 21.80
C TYR A 108 -15.20 16.07 23.33
N THR A 109 -14.07 16.42 23.94
CA THR A 109 -13.89 16.45 25.39
C THR A 109 -14.79 17.50 26.05
N LEU A 110 -14.87 18.70 25.47
CA LEU A 110 -15.76 19.76 25.96
C LEU A 110 -17.23 19.34 25.93
N TYR A 111 -17.65 18.64 24.87
CA TYR A 111 -19.00 18.11 24.77
C TYR A 111 -19.25 17.02 25.82
N GLU A 112 -18.36 16.05 25.96
CA GLU A 112 -18.53 14.96 26.95
C GLU A 112 -18.60 15.47 28.39
N GLN A 113 -17.84 16.52 28.72
CA GLN A 113 -17.90 17.17 30.03
C GLN A 113 -19.24 17.85 30.30
N SER A 114 -19.88 18.39 29.25
CA SER A 114 -21.10 19.19 29.39
C SER A 114 -22.38 18.36 29.27
N TYR A 115 -22.37 17.30 28.45
CA TYR A 115 -23.58 16.56 28.06
C TYR A 115 -23.47 15.04 28.22
N GLY A 116 -22.31 14.53 28.68
CA GLY A 116 -22.06 13.10 28.83
C GLY A 116 -21.52 12.43 27.58
N LYS A 117 -21.24 11.11 27.68
CA LYS A 117 -20.60 10.34 26.60
C LYS A 117 -21.50 10.25 25.37
N THR A 118 -20.90 10.45 24.21
CA THR A 118 -21.55 10.24 22.90
C THR A 118 -20.66 9.36 22.02
N THR A 119 -21.17 8.89 20.88
CA THR A 119 -20.41 8.16 19.86
C THR A 119 -20.18 9.01 18.60
N SER A 120 -21.03 10.02 18.38
CA SER A 120 -21.02 10.89 17.21
C SER A 120 -21.27 12.35 17.61
N LEU A 121 -20.59 13.26 16.92
CA LEU A 121 -20.86 14.70 16.97
C LEU A 121 -21.11 15.21 15.56
N ALA A 122 -22.11 16.07 15.40
CA ALA A 122 -22.31 16.81 14.16
C ALA A 122 -21.96 18.28 14.41
N VAL A 123 -21.13 18.85 13.54
CA VAL A 123 -20.82 20.29 13.57
C VAL A 123 -21.56 20.94 12.40
N SER A 124 -22.24 22.03 12.70
CA SER A 124 -23.07 22.77 11.76
C SER A 124 -22.59 24.20 11.68
N ARG A 125 -22.41 24.74 10.47
CA ARG A 125 -22.13 26.17 10.28
C ARG A 125 -23.46 26.92 10.18
N LEU A 126 -23.76 27.75 11.18
CA LEU A 126 -24.91 28.64 11.15
C LEU A 126 -24.59 29.88 10.30
N HIS A 127 -25.30 30.10 9.19
CA HIS A 127 -25.30 31.40 8.51
C HIS A 127 -26.53 32.17 8.98
N LEU A 128 -26.34 33.34 9.59
CA LEU A 128 -27.43 34.16 10.14
C LEU A 128 -28.43 34.59 9.06
N ASP A 129 -28.02 34.64 7.79
CA ASP A 129 -28.83 35.09 6.65
C ASP A 129 -29.45 33.95 5.82
N LYS A 130 -29.12 32.68 6.10
CA LYS A 130 -29.58 31.53 5.32
C LYS A 130 -30.03 30.41 6.26
N PHE A 131 -31.33 30.07 6.20
CA PHE A 131 -31.93 28.94 6.94
C PHE A 131 -31.40 27.55 6.56
N HIS A 132 -30.38 27.46 5.70
CA HIS A 132 -29.79 26.18 5.32
C HIS A 132 -28.50 25.93 6.09
N ILE A 133 -28.54 24.88 6.90
CA ILE A 133 -27.41 24.36 7.64
C ILE A 133 -27.07 23.00 7.03
N GLU A 134 -25.84 22.82 6.54
CA GLU A 134 -25.33 21.50 6.19
C GLU A 134 -24.51 20.95 7.37
N PRO A 135 -25.05 19.99 8.14
CA PRO A 135 -24.28 19.37 9.22
C PRO A 135 -23.20 18.46 8.64
N VAL A 136 -21.96 18.64 9.08
CA VAL A 136 -20.90 17.67 8.85
C VAL A 136 -20.85 16.75 10.05
N GLN A 137 -21.15 15.46 9.84
CA GLN A 137 -21.10 14.46 10.87
C GLN A 137 -19.66 13.95 11.06
N PHE A 138 -19.21 13.94 12.31
CA PHE A 138 -17.94 13.39 12.71
C PHE A 138 -18.18 12.16 13.60
N LEU A 139 -17.59 11.03 13.20
CA LEU A 139 -17.64 9.77 13.93
C LEU A 139 -16.32 9.56 14.66
N SER A 140 -16.36 9.49 15.99
CA SER A 140 -15.14 9.28 16.79
C SER A 140 -14.46 7.95 16.47
N ASP A 141 -15.23 6.97 16.01
CA ASP A 141 -14.74 5.66 15.59
C ASP A 141 -13.81 5.70 14.38
N VAL A 142 -14.00 6.64 13.45
CA VAL A 142 -13.13 6.77 12.27
C VAL A 142 -11.72 7.19 12.70
N ILE A 143 -11.64 8.12 13.65
CA ILE A 143 -10.37 8.60 14.22
C ILE A 143 -9.71 7.51 15.06
N LYS A 144 -10.48 6.81 15.91
CA LYS A 144 -9.99 5.68 16.71
C LYS A 144 -9.42 4.55 15.83
N ARG A 145 -10.14 4.17 14.76
CA ARG A 145 -9.69 3.15 13.80
C ARG A 145 -8.43 3.58 13.06
N ARG A 146 -8.35 4.85 12.62
CA ARG A 146 -7.15 5.39 11.98
C ARG A 146 -5.92 5.29 12.92
N ARG A 147 -6.08 5.65 14.20
CA ARG A 147 -5.02 5.51 15.22
C ARG A 147 -4.68 4.05 15.52
N GLY A 148 -5.66 3.14 15.47
CA GLY A 148 -5.41 1.70 15.62
C GLY A 148 -4.65 1.08 14.45
N ILE A 149 -4.81 1.64 13.25
CA ILE A 149 -4.17 1.18 12.00
C ILE A 149 -2.85 1.92 11.73
N SER A 150 -2.60 3.06 12.39
CA SER A 150 -1.33 3.78 12.26
C SER A 150 -0.20 2.91 12.82
N TRP A 151 0.62 2.39 11.90
CA TRP A 151 1.79 1.59 12.20
C TRP A 151 2.71 2.36 13.15
N LYS A 152 2.86 1.89 14.38
CA LYS A 152 3.92 2.37 15.27
C LYS A 152 5.24 1.86 14.69
N PRO A 153 6.22 2.73 14.38
CA PRO A 153 7.52 2.25 13.97
C PRO A 153 8.07 1.32 15.06
N ILE A 154 8.43 0.10 14.66
CA ILE A 154 9.23 -0.80 15.48
C ILE A 154 10.47 0.02 15.83
N GLN A 155 10.58 0.46 17.08
CA GLN A 155 11.84 0.98 17.59
C GLN A 155 12.86 -0.10 17.31
N GLN A 156 13.84 0.21 16.46
CA GLN A 156 14.96 -0.68 16.24
C GLN A 156 15.64 -0.81 17.60
N THR A 157 15.32 -1.88 18.33
CA THR A 157 16.09 -2.29 19.50
C THR A 157 17.48 -2.53 18.95
N THR A 158 18.39 -1.61 19.29
CA THR A 158 19.81 -1.76 19.08
C THR A 158 20.26 -3.06 19.75
N LEU A 159 20.33 -4.14 18.99
CA LEU A 159 21.22 -5.24 19.29
C LEU A 159 22.63 -4.76 18.89
N ARG A 160 23.25 -4.02 19.81
CA ARG A 160 24.70 -3.84 19.87
C ARG A 160 25.19 -4.77 20.99
N GLY A 161 26.15 -5.63 20.65
CA GLY A 161 26.94 -6.43 21.60
C GLY A 161 26.53 -7.88 21.64
#